data_AF-A0AB35S999-F1
#
_entry.id   AF-A0AB35S999-F1
#
_cell.length_a   1.000
_cell.length_b   1.000
_cell.length_c   1.000
_cell.angle_alpha   90.00
_cell.angle_beta   90.00
_cell.angle_gamma   90.00
#
_symmetry.space_group_name_H-M   'P 1'
#
loop_
_entity.id
_entity.type
_entity.pdbx_description
1 polymer ?
#
loop_
_entity_poly.entity_id
_entity_poly.type
_entity_poly.pdbx_seq_one_letter_code
_entity_poly.pdbx_strand_id
1 'polypeptide(L)'
;MNYLSKAYLRDGGGESTINWSISAESFRSGDAVTLESDAVASKIIAALDRYIGLQRESMKDVNKERVDLAHVCVTTLGYLNGLVIPKTWTGWAGDLASTMSNIQDVMDWNPDADLHAVCEALVGRDETYLSHPGIANLITGKYVNGIWKSISNSCNRDDLCCDGDAILFAQRLSAGNGGATHLLSQTMRDYYNDAGLLANRFKQIAWSVGAANRSDAAAAFRNDENWAFGIARWFLNGRKDIKDEIVNAACTALAEFVI
;
A
#
# COMPACT_ATOMS: atom_id res chain seq x y z
N MET A 1 7.66 10.63 -11.26
CA MET A 1 7.10 9.95 -10.08
C MET A 1 6.59 10.95 -9.07
N ASN A 2 7.41 11.88 -8.53
CA ASN A 2 6.95 12.84 -7.49
C ASN A 2 5.63 13.56 -7.83
N TYR A 3 5.50 14.09 -9.07
CA TYR A 3 4.25 14.70 -9.52
C TYR A 3 3.06 13.71 -9.63
N LEU A 4 3.31 12.47 -10.09
CA LEU A 4 2.28 11.44 -10.19
C LEU A 4 1.75 11.03 -8.81
N SER A 5 2.55 11.22 -7.76
CA SER A 5 2.21 10.99 -6.36
C SER A 5 1.49 12.16 -5.68
N LYS A 6 1.08 13.20 -6.41
CA LYS A 6 0.48 14.44 -5.84
C LYS A 6 -0.71 14.18 -4.90
N ALA A 7 -1.53 13.16 -5.20
CA ALA A 7 -2.65 12.76 -4.36
C ALA A 7 -2.24 12.39 -2.93
N TYR A 8 -1.02 11.89 -2.74
CA TYR A 8 -0.47 11.50 -1.44
C TYR A 8 0.46 12.57 -0.85
N LEU A 9 1.24 13.25 -1.68
CA LEU A 9 2.30 14.17 -1.23
C LEU A 9 1.87 15.65 -1.13
N ARG A 10 0.73 16.03 -1.71
CA ARG A 10 0.24 17.40 -1.72
C ARG A 10 -1.23 17.50 -1.32
N ASP A 11 -2.05 16.65 -1.93
CA ASP A 11 -3.50 16.82 -1.90
C ASP A 11 -4.20 15.95 -0.83
N GLY A 12 -3.50 14.95 -0.28
CA GLY A 12 -4.04 13.93 0.62
C GLY A 12 -4.45 14.40 2.02
N GLY A 13 -4.34 15.70 2.29
CA GLY A 13 -4.64 16.31 3.59
C GLY A 13 -3.47 16.24 4.58
N GLY A 14 -3.56 16.96 5.69
CA GLY A 14 -2.42 17.25 6.56
C GLY A 14 -1.64 16.03 7.08
N GLU A 15 -2.28 15.16 7.85
CA GLU A 15 -1.59 14.02 8.50
C GLU A 15 -1.10 12.97 7.48
N SER A 16 -1.93 12.62 6.50
CA SER A 16 -1.55 11.70 5.42
C SER A 16 -0.36 12.25 4.60
N THR A 17 -0.43 13.52 4.20
CA THR A 17 0.65 14.17 3.43
C THR A 17 1.97 14.21 4.18
N ILE A 18 1.93 14.47 5.49
CA ILE A 18 3.13 14.46 6.34
C ILE A 18 3.73 13.06 6.39
N ASN A 19 2.89 12.04 6.65
CA ASN A 19 3.35 10.65 6.73
C ASN A 19 4.01 10.22 5.42
N TRP A 20 3.39 10.48 4.28
CA TRP A 20 3.95 10.15 2.98
C TRP A 20 5.19 10.97 2.62
N SER A 21 5.28 12.22 3.04
CA SER A 21 6.49 13.04 2.83
C SER A 21 7.70 12.51 3.62
N ILE A 22 7.47 12.00 4.82
CA ILE A 22 8.51 11.34 5.64
C ILE A 22 8.91 9.99 5.04
N SER A 23 7.93 9.27 4.49
CA SER A 23 8.09 7.91 3.97
C SER A 23 8.81 7.88 2.62
N ALA A 24 8.40 8.75 1.70
CA ALA A 24 8.86 8.75 0.31
C ALA A 24 9.76 9.93 -0.01
N GLU A 25 9.20 11.14 -0.01
CA GLU A 25 9.88 12.43 -0.08
C GLU A 25 8.85 13.55 -0.05
N SER A 26 9.27 14.77 0.27
CA SER A 26 8.42 15.95 0.13
C SER A 26 7.98 16.18 -1.31
N PHE A 27 6.78 16.75 -1.49
CA PHE A 27 6.31 17.18 -2.79
C PHE A 27 7.17 18.33 -3.35
N ARG A 28 7.62 18.18 -4.60
CA ARG A 28 8.48 19.15 -5.28
C ARG A 28 7.64 20.24 -5.95
N SER A 29 7.13 21.16 -5.15
CA SER A 29 6.20 22.21 -5.62
C SER A 29 6.76 23.07 -6.76
N GLY A 30 8.07 23.38 -6.76
CA GLY A 30 8.70 24.13 -7.84
C GLY A 30 8.72 23.37 -9.18
N ASP A 31 9.00 22.06 -9.14
CA ASP A 31 8.97 21.20 -10.32
C ASP A 31 7.53 21.09 -10.84
N ALA A 32 6.56 20.97 -9.93
CA ALA A 32 5.14 20.91 -10.27
C ALA A 32 4.66 22.19 -10.99
N VAL A 33 5.00 23.38 -10.47
CA VAL A 33 4.69 24.66 -11.13
C VAL A 33 5.29 24.72 -12.54
N THR A 34 6.53 24.24 -12.69
CA THR A 34 7.19 24.16 -14.01
C THR A 34 6.42 23.27 -14.98
N LEU A 35 6.03 22.06 -14.54
CA LEU A 35 5.28 21.10 -15.36
C LEU A 35 3.87 21.58 -15.70
N GLU A 36 3.18 22.18 -14.74
CA GLU A 36 1.81 22.69 -14.91
C GLU A 36 1.76 23.92 -15.83
N SER A 37 2.84 24.69 -15.91
CA SER A 37 2.97 25.86 -16.79
C SER A 37 3.46 25.51 -18.20
N ASP A 38 4.04 24.32 -18.40
CA ASP A 38 4.52 23.87 -19.71
C ASP A 38 3.38 23.47 -20.64
N ALA A 39 3.42 23.94 -21.89
CA ALA A 39 2.32 23.79 -22.86
C ALA A 39 2.06 22.34 -23.31
N VAL A 40 3.05 21.46 -23.17
CA VAL A 40 2.94 20.03 -23.52
C VAL A 40 2.66 19.21 -22.27
N ALA A 41 3.42 19.40 -21.20
CA ALA A 41 3.29 18.63 -19.97
C ALA A 41 1.92 18.86 -19.31
N SER A 42 1.40 20.09 -19.31
CA SER A 42 0.05 20.38 -18.79
C SER A 42 -1.06 19.57 -19.47
N LYS A 43 -0.95 19.31 -20.78
CA LYS A 43 -1.90 18.46 -21.51
C LYS A 43 -1.79 16.99 -21.11
N ILE A 44 -0.57 16.50 -20.88
CA ILE A 44 -0.33 15.15 -20.38
C ILE A 44 -0.89 15.01 -18.96
N ILE A 45 -0.64 15.99 -18.10
CA ILE A 45 -1.18 16.06 -16.74
C ILE A 45 -2.71 16.01 -16.76
N ALA A 46 -3.35 16.82 -17.61
CA ALA A 46 -4.80 16.81 -17.75
C ALA A 46 -5.34 15.44 -18.18
N ALA A 47 -4.63 14.74 -19.08
CA ALA A 47 -5.00 13.38 -19.48
C ALA A 47 -4.80 12.35 -18.36
N LEU A 48 -3.81 12.55 -17.50
CA LEU A 48 -3.50 11.65 -16.38
C LEU A 48 -4.32 11.94 -15.12
N ASP A 49 -5.00 13.09 -15.02
CA ASP A 49 -5.63 13.55 -13.77
C ASP A 49 -6.63 12.54 -13.20
N ARG A 50 -7.36 11.82 -14.08
CA ARG A 50 -8.22 10.70 -13.72
C ARG A 50 -7.52 9.60 -12.90
N TYR A 51 -6.21 9.46 -13.00
CA TYR A 51 -5.41 8.43 -12.33
C TYR A 51 -4.53 8.97 -11.19
N ILE A 52 -4.37 10.30 -11.08
CA ILE A 52 -3.44 10.91 -10.11
C ILE A 52 -4.08 11.98 -9.22
N GLY A 53 -5.37 12.29 -9.41
CA GLY A 53 -6.13 13.21 -8.59
C GLY A 53 -6.67 12.60 -7.29
N LEU A 54 -7.42 13.38 -6.51
CA LEU A 54 -8.03 12.91 -5.26
C LEU A 54 -9.17 11.92 -5.47
N GLN A 55 -9.95 12.09 -6.55
CA GLN A 55 -11.01 11.16 -6.96
C GLN A 55 -10.53 10.22 -8.06
N ARG A 56 -9.26 9.82 -8.00
CA ARG A 56 -8.64 9.00 -9.04
C ARG A 56 -9.27 7.62 -9.11
N GLU A 57 -9.19 7.04 -10.30
CA GLU A 57 -9.52 5.66 -10.56
C GLU A 57 -8.25 4.80 -10.63
N SER A 58 -8.38 3.54 -10.25
CA SER A 58 -7.34 2.55 -10.50
C SER A 58 -7.27 2.23 -12.01
N MET A 59 -6.06 2.13 -12.55
CA MET A 59 -5.82 1.49 -13.85
C MET A 59 -6.18 0.01 -13.77
N LYS A 60 -6.43 -0.63 -14.92
CA LYS A 60 -6.59 -2.09 -15.00
C LYS A 60 -5.52 -2.68 -15.90
N ASP A 61 -4.83 -3.70 -15.41
CA ASP A 61 -3.87 -4.44 -16.23
C ASP A 61 -4.55 -5.51 -17.10
N VAL A 62 -3.75 -6.29 -17.84
CA VAL A 62 -4.24 -7.35 -18.73
C VAL A 62 -4.95 -8.49 -17.99
N ASN A 63 -4.68 -8.67 -16.69
CA ASN A 63 -5.35 -9.63 -15.82
C ASN A 63 -6.60 -9.03 -15.15
N LYS A 64 -6.95 -7.77 -15.48
CA LYS A 64 -8.04 -6.99 -14.89
C LYS A 64 -7.83 -6.65 -13.42
N GLU A 65 -6.63 -6.86 -12.90
CA GLU A 65 -6.25 -6.39 -11.57
C GLU A 65 -6.15 -4.87 -11.61
N ARG A 66 -6.44 -4.25 -10.48
CA ARG A 66 -6.51 -2.80 -10.35
C ARG A 66 -5.20 -2.27 -9.76
N VAL A 67 -4.71 -1.19 -10.33
CA VAL A 67 -3.47 -0.52 -9.88
C VAL A 67 -3.72 0.97 -9.76
N ASP A 68 -3.59 1.51 -8.55
CA ASP A 68 -3.60 2.94 -8.30
C ASP A 68 -2.25 3.55 -8.74
N LEU A 69 -2.29 4.37 -9.79
CA LEU A 69 -1.07 4.97 -10.35
C LEU A 69 -0.36 5.90 -9.36
N ALA A 70 -1.11 6.64 -8.55
CA ALA A 70 -0.51 7.54 -7.56
C ALA A 70 0.10 6.73 -6.41
N HIS A 71 -0.57 5.65 -5.98
CA HIS A 71 -0.07 4.75 -4.95
C HIS A 71 1.24 4.10 -5.41
N VAL A 72 1.24 3.38 -6.54
CA VAL A 72 2.45 2.69 -7.02
C VAL A 72 3.62 3.67 -7.22
N CYS A 73 3.36 4.91 -7.65
CA CYS A 73 4.41 5.92 -7.79
C CYS A 73 4.96 6.38 -6.44
N VAL A 74 4.13 6.64 -5.43
CA VAL A 74 4.59 7.11 -4.12
C VAL A 74 5.33 5.99 -3.36
N THR A 75 4.83 4.76 -3.46
CA THR A 75 5.49 3.59 -2.88
C THR A 75 6.84 3.35 -3.56
N THR A 76 6.91 3.40 -4.89
CA THR A 76 8.18 3.29 -5.64
C THR A 76 9.18 4.37 -5.19
N LEU A 77 8.74 5.61 -4.98
CA LEU A 77 9.60 6.68 -4.45
C LEU A 77 10.13 6.35 -3.06
N GLY A 78 9.30 5.81 -2.17
CA GLY A 78 9.74 5.31 -0.86
C GLY A 78 10.84 4.27 -0.95
N TYR A 79 10.64 3.28 -1.82
CA TYR A 79 11.66 2.25 -2.05
C TYR A 79 12.97 2.79 -2.63
N LEU A 80 12.93 3.88 -3.41
CA LEU A 80 14.11 4.48 -4.03
C LEU A 80 14.86 5.44 -3.10
N ASN A 81 14.14 6.26 -2.34
CA ASN A 81 14.75 7.32 -1.54
C ASN A 81 15.22 6.82 -0.18
N GLY A 82 14.57 5.79 0.38
CA GLY A 82 15.00 5.15 1.63
C GLY A 82 15.34 6.13 2.74
N LEU A 83 14.38 6.99 3.09
CA LEU A 83 14.59 8.13 3.98
C LEU A 83 14.71 7.71 5.45
N VAL A 84 13.71 8.04 6.27
CA VAL A 84 13.74 7.86 7.73
C VAL A 84 13.16 6.50 8.13
N ILE A 85 12.27 5.95 7.31
CA ILE A 85 11.61 4.67 7.55
C ILE A 85 12.14 3.59 6.57
N PRO A 86 12.14 2.30 6.95
CA PRO A 86 12.44 1.20 6.08
C PRO A 86 11.52 1.24 4.88
N LYS A 87 12.10 0.97 3.73
CA LYS A 87 11.38 0.95 2.45
C LYS A 87 10.09 0.11 2.47
N THR A 88 10.05 -0.99 3.22
CA THR A 88 8.87 -1.85 3.35
C THR A 88 7.69 -1.15 4.01
N TRP A 89 7.95 -0.20 4.92
CA TRP A 89 6.92 0.62 5.59
C TRP A 89 6.32 1.70 4.70
N THR A 90 6.91 1.99 3.53
CA THR A 90 6.30 2.89 2.55
C THR A 90 5.30 2.17 1.64
N GLY A 91 5.17 0.85 1.75
CA GLY A 91 4.18 0.04 1.04
C GLY A 91 3.54 -0.98 1.99
N TRP A 92 3.66 -2.26 1.64
CA TRP A 92 2.93 -3.37 2.28
C TRP A 92 2.93 -3.40 3.81
N ALA A 93 4.04 -3.01 4.48
CA ALA A 93 4.07 -3.02 5.94
C ALA A 93 3.23 -1.87 6.53
N GLY A 94 3.21 -0.71 5.87
CA GLY A 94 2.34 0.40 6.26
C GLY A 94 0.85 0.03 6.12
N ASP A 95 0.48 -0.58 4.99
CA ASP A 95 -0.89 -1.02 4.74
C ASP A 95 -1.33 -2.13 5.71
N LEU A 96 -0.45 -3.12 5.93
CA LEU A 96 -0.67 -4.17 6.91
C LEU A 96 -0.87 -3.59 8.31
N ALA A 97 0.00 -2.67 8.74
CA ALA A 97 -0.10 -1.97 10.01
C ALA A 97 -1.41 -1.19 10.13
N SER A 98 -1.90 -0.51 9.09
CA SER A 98 -3.20 0.16 9.11
C SER A 98 -4.38 -0.82 9.26
N THR A 99 -4.31 -1.98 8.60
CA THR A 99 -5.33 -3.03 8.72
C THR A 99 -5.38 -3.67 10.10
N MET A 100 -4.27 -3.71 10.86
CA MET A 100 -4.27 -4.29 12.21
C MET A 100 -5.25 -3.59 13.17
N SER A 101 -5.44 -2.27 13.06
CA SER A 101 -6.42 -1.51 13.86
C SER A 101 -7.84 -1.93 13.54
N ASN A 102 -8.13 -2.13 12.26
CA ASN A 102 -9.40 -2.63 11.75
C ASN A 102 -9.69 -4.05 12.27
N ILE A 103 -8.71 -4.96 12.18
CA ILE A 103 -8.85 -6.33 12.71
C ILE A 103 -9.11 -6.27 14.22
N GLN A 104 -8.33 -5.49 14.97
CA GLN A 104 -8.51 -5.41 16.41
C GLN A 104 -9.87 -4.83 16.80
N ASP A 105 -10.38 -3.83 16.06
CA ASP A 105 -11.73 -3.31 16.29
C ASP A 105 -12.80 -4.37 16.05
N VAL A 106 -12.72 -5.15 14.96
CA VAL A 106 -13.65 -6.27 14.73
C VAL A 106 -13.62 -7.23 15.91
N MET A 107 -12.44 -7.63 16.38
CA MET A 107 -12.29 -8.55 17.51
C MET A 107 -12.81 -7.96 18.83
N ASP A 108 -12.53 -6.69 19.09
CA ASP A 108 -13.00 -6.02 20.31
C ASP A 108 -14.53 -5.83 20.31
N TRP A 109 -15.14 -5.73 19.13
CA TRP A 109 -16.59 -5.56 18.98
C TRP A 109 -17.33 -6.89 18.91
N ASN A 110 -16.62 -7.97 18.57
CA ASN A 110 -17.15 -9.31 18.40
C ASN A 110 -16.21 -10.32 19.10
N PRO A 111 -16.26 -10.44 20.45
CA PRO A 111 -15.27 -11.22 21.20
C PRO A 111 -15.19 -12.71 20.85
N ASP A 112 -16.28 -13.27 20.30
CA ASP A 112 -16.36 -14.68 19.90
C ASP A 112 -16.03 -14.90 18.40
N ALA A 113 -15.60 -13.87 17.68
CA ALA A 113 -15.25 -13.97 16.27
C ALA A 113 -13.98 -14.82 16.06
N ASP A 114 -13.90 -15.45 14.89
CA ASP A 114 -12.70 -16.17 14.47
C ASP A 114 -11.67 -15.17 13.91
N LEU A 115 -10.59 -14.93 14.65
CA LEU A 115 -9.52 -14.01 14.28
C LEU A 115 -8.92 -14.34 12.90
N HIS A 116 -8.73 -15.62 12.58
CA HIS A 116 -8.14 -16.00 11.30
C HIS A 116 -9.07 -15.65 10.14
N ALA A 117 -10.36 -15.98 10.27
CA ALA A 117 -11.37 -15.64 9.26
C ALA A 117 -11.57 -14.12 9.09
N VAL A 118 -11.38 -13.34 10.16
CA VAL A 118 -11.37 -11.88 10.12
C VAL A 118 -10.15 -11.36 9.35
N CYS A 119 -8.96 -11.91 9.60
CA CYS A 119 -7.74 -11.54 8.88
C CYS A 119 -7.84 -11.88 7.38
N GLU A 120 -8.34 -13.06 7.01
CA GLU A 120 -8.58 -13.43 5.60
C GLU A 120 -9.55 -12.48 4.90
N ALA A 121 -10.51 -11.90 5.65
CA ALA A 121 -11.43 -10.92 5.10
C ALA A 121 -10.78 -9.55 4.88
N LEU A 122 -9.80 -9.16 5.71
CA LEU A 122 -9.26 -7.79 5.77
C LEU A 122 -7.86 -7.63 5.17
N VAL A 123 -7.20 -8.72 4.79
CA VAL A 123 -5.88 -8.71 4.16
C VAL A 123 -5.98 -9.25 2.74
N GLY A 124 -5.60 -8.43 1.76
CA GLY A 124 -5.55 -8.77 0.34
C GLY A 124 -6.91 -9.00 -0.34
N ARG A 125 -8.01 -8.67 0.34
CA ARG A 125 -9.36 -8.77 -0.22
C ARG A 125 -9.73 -7.51 -1.01
N ASP A 126 -10.57 -7.69 -2.03
CA ASP A 126 -11.10 -6.58 -2.82
C ASP A 126 -12.25 -5.85 -2.08
N GLU A 127 -12.92 -4.93 -2.78
CA GLU A 127 -14.06 -4.15 -2.27
C GLU A 127 -15.23 -5.01 -1.74
N THR A 128 -15.24 -6.32 -2.01
CA THR A 128 -16.27 -7.23 -1.48
C THR A 128 -15.98 -7.75 -0.07
N TYR A 129 -14.94 -7.24 0.59
CA TYR A 129 -14.47 -7.72 1.90
C TYR A 129 -15.58 -7.87 2.96
N LEU A 130 -16.53 -6.93 3.04
CA LEU A 130 -17.66 -7.01 3.98
C LEU A 130 -18.62 -8.18 3.72
N SER A 131 -18.56 -8.79 2.54
CA SER A 131 -19.33 -10.00 2.20
C SER A 131 -18.57 -11.29 2.54
N HIS A 132 -17.32 -11.21 3.01
CA HIS A 132 -16.54 -12.39 3.40
C HIS A 132 -17.20 -13.08 4.60
N PRO A 133 -17.36 -14.42 4.61
CA PRO A 133 -18.01 -15.14 5.71
C PRO A 133 -17.40 -14.85 7.09
N GLY A 134 -16.10 -14.56 7.15
CA GLY A 134 -15.40 -14.21 8.38
C GLY A 134 -15.85 -12.88 9.02
N ILE A 135 -16.49 -11.97 8.28
CA ILE A 135 -16.96 -10.67 8.81
C ILE A 135 -18.41 -10.30 8.45
N ALA A 136 -19.07 -11.00 7.52
CA ALA A 136 -20.36 -10.60 6.97
C ALA A 136 -21.50 -10.47 8.01
N ASN A 137 -21.42 -11.21 9.11
CA ASN A 137 -22.41 -11.18 10.19
C ASN A 137 -21.88 -10.52 11.48
N LEU A 138 -20.71 -9.88 11.40
CA LEU A 138 -20.08 -9.21 12.53
C LEU A 138 -20.41 -7.72 12.56
N ILE A 139 -20.25 -7.11 13.73
CA ILE A 139 -20.29 -5.66 13.87
C ILE A 139 -19.06 -5.08 13.16
N THR A 140 -19.28 -4.36 12.06
CA THR A 140 -18.25 -3.68 11.26
C THR A 140 -18.38 -2.15 11.27
N GLY A 141 -19.30 -1.62 12.07
CA GLY A 141 -19.40 -0.20 12.37
C GLY A 141 -20.23 0.07 13.61
N LYS A 142 -19.77 0.98 14.47
CA LYS A 142 -20.50 1.43 15.66
C LYS A 142 -20.03 2.80 16.15
N TYR A 143 -20.82 3.40 17.04
CA TYR A 143 -20.39 4.58 17.78
C TYR A 143 -19.37 4.21 18.86
N VAL A 144 -18.22 4.88 18.88
CA VAL A 144 -17.20 4.80 19.92
C VAL A 144 -16.95 6.22 20.42
N ASN A 145 -17.20 6.47 21.72
CA ASN A 145 -17.07 7.80 22.34
C ASN A 145 -17.82 8.91 21.58
N GLY A 146 -19.02 8.61 21.07
CA GLY A 146 -19.86 9.55 20.33
C GLY A 146 -19.46 9.79 18.87
N ILE A 147 -18.41 9.12 18.37
CA ILE A 147 -17.95 9.20 16.98
C ILE A 147 -18.29 7.90 16.25
N TRP A 148 -18.90 7.99 15.07
CA TRP A 148 -19.13 6.82 14.23
C TRP A 148 -17.79 6.28 13.70
N LYS A 149 -17.51 5.00 13.94
CA LYS A 149 -16.34 4.31 13.42
C LYS A 149 -16.81 3.12 12.57
N SER A 150 -16.18 2.92 11.42
CA SER A 150 -16.43 1.79 10.52
C SER A 150 -15.11 1.16 10.09
N ILE A 151 -15.14 -0.15 9.86
CA ILE A 151 -14.00 -0.94 9.40
C ILE A 151 -13.70 -0.60 7.93
N SER A 152 -12.46 -0.23 7.64
CA SER A 152 -11.98 0.06 6.29
C SER A 152 -11.12 -1.10 5.72
N ASN A 153 -10.99 -1.15 4.40
CA ASN A 153 -10.17 -2.13 3.68
C ASN A 153 -8.79 -1.53 3.34
N SER A 154 -7.95 -1.35 4.36
CA SER A 154 -6.67 -0.61 4.29
C SER A 154 -5.45 -1.43 3.87
N CYS A 155 -5.60 -2.74 3.65
CA CYS A 155 -4.56 -3.62 3.10
C CYS A 155 -5.23 -4.49 2.04
N ASN A 156 -5.82 -3.83 1.04
CA ASN A 156 -6.67 -4.49 0.06
C ASN A 156 -5.86 -5.04 -1.13
N ARG A 157 -6.54 -5.74 -2.03
CA ARG A 157 -5.92 -6.32 -3.22
C ARG A 157 -5.25 -5.29 -4.13
N ASP A 158 -5.86 -4.12 -4.31
CA ASP A 158 -5.35 -3.06 -5.19
C ASP A 158 -4.05 -2.48 -4.64
N ASP A 159 -4.00 -2.23 -3.33
CA ASP A 159 -2.82 -1.75 -2.62
C ASP A 159 -1.68 -2.77 -2.69
N LEU A 160 -1.96 -4.06 -2.42
CA LEU A 160 -0.96 -5.12 -2.57
C LEU A 160 -0.51 -5.34 -4.03
N CYS A 161 -1.34 -4.99 -5.02
CA CYS A 161 -0.88 -4.91 -6.41
C CYS A 161 0.14 -3.78 -6.59
N CYS A 162 -0.15 -2.61 -6.05
CA CYS A 162 0.74 -1.46 -6.10
C CYS A 162 2.07 -1.74 -5.38
N ASP A 163 2.04 -2.41 -4.22
CA ASP A 163 3.23 -2.77 -3.45
C ASP A 163 4.14 -3.73 -4.19
N GLY A 164 3.58 -4.82 -4.73
CA GLY A 164 4.32 -5.80 -5.50
C GLY A 164 4.95 -5.18 -6.75
N ASP A 165 4.19 -4.35 -7.46
CA ASP A 165 4.66 -3.62 -8.65
C ASP A 165 5.78 -2.62 -8.28
N ALA A 166 5.60 -1.87 -7.20
CA ALA A 166 6.54 -0.85 -6.73
C ALA A 166 7.90 -1.44 -6.34
N ILE A 167 7.92 -2.62 -5.69
CA ILE A 167 9.17 -3.33 -5.36
C ILE A 167 9.99 -3.59 -6.63
N LEU A 168 9.36 -4.14 -7.67
CA LEU A 168 10.04 -4.43 -8.92
C LEU A 168 10.43 -3.15 -9.67
N PHE A 169 9.56 -2.14 -9.69
CA PHE A 169 9.85 -0.85 -10.31
C PHE A 169 11.04 -0.19 -9.66
N ALA A 170 11.10 -0.14 -8.33
CA ALA A 170 12.25 0.43 -7.61
C ALA A 170 13.56 -0.30 -7.94
N GLN A 171 13.53 -1.64 -8.03
CA GLN A 171 14.70 -2.42 -8.46
C GLN A 171 15.16 -2.07 -9.87
N ARG A 172 14.23 -2.02 -10.85
CA ARG A 172 14.54 -1.72 -12.25
C ARG A 172 15.00 -0.29 -12.46
N LEU A 173 14.37 0.66 -11.77
CA LEU A 173 14.74 2.08 -11.85
C LEU A 173 16.12 2.32 -11.22
N SER A 174 16.43 1.66 -10.10
CA SER A 174 17.76 1.74 -9.48
C SER A 174 18.86 1.13 -10.34
N ALA A 175 18.55 0.07 -11.08
CA ALA A 175 19.49 -0.58 -12.02
C ALA A 175 19.59 0.15 -13.38
N GLY A 176 18.64 1.03 -13.68
CA GLY A 176 18.57 1.75 -14.94
C GLY A 176 19.60 2.87 -15.07
N ASN A 177 19.83 3.32 -16.30
CA ASN A 177 20.64 4.51 -16.55
C ASN A 177 19.77 5.77 -16.33
N GLY A 178 20.09 6.58 -15.32
CA GLY A 178 19.39 7.82 -15.01
C GLY A 178 19.34 8.86 -16.14
N GLY A 179 20.13 8.68 -17.22
CA GLY A 179 20.05 9.49 -18.44
C GLY A 179 18.94 9.11 -19.41
N ALA A 180 18.21 8.02 -19.19
CA ALA A 180 17.11 7.60 -20.07
C ALA A 180 15.83 8.42 -19.80
N THR A 181 15.47 9.29 -20.75
CA THR A 181 14.33 10.25 -20.66
C THR A 181 12.98 9.60 -20.36
N HIS A 182 12.80 8.31 -20.69
CA HIS A 182 11.53 7.59 -20.58
C HIS A 182 11.62 6.34 -19.70
N LEU A 183 12.60 6.28 -18.79
CA LEU A 183 12.89 5.08 -17.99
C LEU A 183 11.67 4.53 -17.24
N LEU A 184 10.87 5.40 -16.60
CA LEU A 184 9.66 4.99 -15.88
C LEU A 184 8.60 4.39 -16.82
N SER A 185 8.25 5.11 -17.88
CA SER A 185 7.22 4.66 -18.82
C SER A 185 7.63 3.38 -19.56
N GLN A 186 8.93 3.21 -19.85
CA GLN A 186 9.46 2.00 -20.44
C GLN A 186 9.38 0.83 -19.44
N THR A 187 9.81 1.05 -18.19
CA THR A 187 9.72 0.04 -17.11
C THR A 187 8.30 -0.46 -16.92
N MET A 188 7.33 0.46 -16.83
CA MET A 188 5.91 0.11 -16.68
C MET A 188 5.38 -0.64 -17.90
N ARG A 189 5.72 -0.19 -19.11
CA ARG A 189 5.31 -0.85 -20.36
C ARG A 189 5.84 -2.28 -20.43
N ASP A 190 7.11 -2.48 -20.11
CA ASP A 190 7.72 -3.82 -20.17
C ASP A 190 7.13 -4.74 -19.11
N TYR A 191 6.84 -4.21 -17.91
CA TYR A 191 6.23 -4.98 -16.84
C TYR A 191 4.78 -5.39 -17.13
N TYR A 192 3.91 -4.44 -17.47
CA TYR A 192 2.49 -4.73 -17.66
C TYR A 192 2.18 -5.53 -18.94
N ASN A 193 3.17 -5.71 -19.82
CA ASN A 193 3.07 -6.60 -20.99
C ASN A 193 3.72 -7.98 -20.77
N ASP A 194 4.26 -8.26 -19.59
CA ASP A 194 4.91 -9.53 -19.26
C ASP A 194 4.06 -10.34 -18.27
N ALA A 195 3.41 -11.39 -18.77
CA ALA A 195 2.56 -12.25 -17.96
C ALA A 195 3.32 -12.99 -16.85
N GLY A 196 4.60 -13.30 -17.05
CA GLY A 196 5.43 -13.98 -16.05
C GLY A 196 5.78 -13.06 -14.87
N LEU A 197 5.99 -11.79 -15.14
CA LEU A 197 6.20 -10.79 -14.08
C LEU A 197 4.91 -10.54 -13.30
N LEU A 198 3.79 -10.36 -14.00
CA LEU A 198 2.48 -10.15 -13.36
C LEU A 198 2.06 -11.36 -12.51
N ALA A 199 2.34 -12.58 -12.95
CA ALA A 199 2.07 -13.80 -12.18
C ALA A 199 2.86 -13.87 -10.86
N ASN A 200 3.95 -13.11 -10.74
CA ASN A 200 4.79 -13.05 -9.55
C ASN A 200 4.61 -11.75 -8.75
N ARG A 201 3.66 -10.88 -9.10
CA ARG A 201 3.39 -9.59 -8.44
C ARG A 201 3.37 -9.72 -6.92
N PHE A 202 2.50 -10.56 -6.37
CA PHE A 202 2.37 -10.68 -4.91
C PHE A 202 3.59 -11.33 -4.27
N LYS A 203 4.24 -12.28 -4.98
CA LYS A 203 5.48 -12.91 -4.51
C LYS A 203 6.62 -11.90 -4.37
N GLN A 204 6.61 -10.77 -5.09
CA GLN A 204 7.60 -9.70 -4.88
C GLN A 204 7.64 -9.24 -3.43
N ILE A 205 6.50 -9.24 -2.72
CA ILE A 205 6.40 -8.86 -1.31
C ILE A 205 7.20 -9.85 -0.45
N ALA A 206 6.94 -11.15 -0.57
CA ALA A 206 7.68 -12.19 0.16
C ALA A 206 9.17 -12.20 -0.22
N TRP A 207 9.49 -12.07 -1.51
CA TRP A 207 10.87 -12.03 -1.98
C TRP A 207 11.63 -10.79 -1.50
N SER A 208 10.94 -9.66 -1.29
CA SER A 208 11.56 -8.42 -0.79
C SER A 208 12.16 -8.56 0.61
N VAL A 209 11.66 -9.53 1.39
CA VAL A 209 12.16 -9.89 2.73
C VAL A 209 12.94 -11.21 2.72
N GLY A 210 13.26 -11.74 1.54
CA GLY A 210 14.06 -12.97 1.38
C GLY A 210 13.32 -14.27 1.67
N ALA A 211 11.99 -14.25 1.77
CA ALA A 211 11.20 -15.43 2.07
C ALA A 211 10.85 -16.24 0.82
N ALA A 212 10.97 -17.57 0.91
CA ALA A 212 10.65 -18.50 -0.18
C ALA A 212 9.42 -19.38 0.10
N ASN A 213 8.88 -19.33 1.32
CA ASN A 213 7.68 -20.06 1.73
C ASN A 213 6.88 -19.25 2.75
N ARG A 214 5.65 -19.70 3.04
CA ARG A 214 4.70 -19.00 3.93
C ARG A 214 5.23 -18.79 5.35
N SER A 215 5.86 -19.82 5.94
CA SER A 215 6.36 -19.74 7.31
C SER A 215 7.46 -18.69 7.45
N ASP A 216 8.41 -18.69 6.51
CA ASP A 216 9.50 -17.72 6.48
C ASP A 216 8.96 -16.31 6.21
N ALA A 217 7.96 -16.18 5.33
CA ALA A 217 7.32 -14.90 5.04
C ALA A 217 6.60 -14.34 6.27
N ALA A 218 5.79 -15.14 6.96
CA ALA A 218 5.08 -14.70 8.17
C ALA A 218 6.06 -14.26 9.27
N ALA A 219 7.16 -15.01 9.46
CA ALA A 219 8.20 -14.65 10.41
C ALA A 219 8.93 -13.35 10.03
N ALA A 220 9.26 -13.17 8.75
CA ALA A 220 9.92 -11.98 8.24
C ALA A 220 9.01 -10.73 8.33
N PHE A 221 7.73 -10.86 7.96
CA PHE A 221 6.75 -9.77 8.10
C PHE A 221 6.58 -9.35 9.55
N ARG A 222 6.48 -10.32 10.47
CA ARG A 222 6.46 -10.03 11.91
C ARG A 222 7.72 -9.31 12.38
N ASN A 223 8.88 -9.70 11.87
CA ASN A 223 10.13 -9.04 12.23
C ASN A 223 10.13 -7.57 11.76
N ASP A 224 9.70 -7.29 10.52
CA ASP A 224 9.59 -5.92 10.01
C ASP A 224 8.58 -5.07 10.82
N GLU A 225 7.47 -5.67 11.25
CA GLU A 225 6.45 -5.03 12.10
C GLU A 225 6.93 -4.77 13.53
N ASN A 226 7.87 -5.57 14.04
CA ASN A 226 8.39 -5.46 15.40
C ASN A 226 9.66 -4.60 15.51
N TRP A 227 10.55 -4.68 14.52
CA TRP A 227 11.95 -4.26 14.69
C TRP A 227 12.15 -2.76 14.55
N ALA A 228 11.39 -2.08 13.69
CA ALA A 228 11.85 -0.80 13.19
C ALA A 228 11.04 0.42 13.68
N PHE A 229 9.71 0.34 13.81
CA PHE A 229 8.88 1.53 14.06
C PHE A 229 7.61 1.25 14.87
N GLY A 230 7.73 0.75 16.10
CA GLY A 230 6.58 0.66 17.02
C GLY A 230 5.80 1.99 17.12
N ILE A 231 6.50 3.12 16.99
CA ILE A 231 5.90 4.47 16.89
C ILE A 231 5.12 4.67 15.57
N ALA A 232 5.66 4.30 14.41
CA ALA A 232 4.91 4.44 13.14
C ALA A 232 3.70 3.51 13.10
N ARG A 233 3.86 2.25 13.56
CA ARG A 233 2.76 1.31 13.76
C ARG A 233 1.68 1.92 14.64
N TRP A 234 2.08 2.52 15.77
CA TRP A 234 1.16 3.19 16.69
C TRP A 234 0.42 4.35 16.00
N PHE A 235 1.11 5.20 15.22
CA PHE A 235 0.45 6.26 14.45
C PHE A 235 -0.55 5.70 13.43
N LEU A 236 -0.15 4.72 12.62
CA LEU A 236 -0.99 4.11 11.59
C LEU A 236 -2.20 3.35 12.16
N ASN A 237 -2.07 2.82 13.38
CA ASN A 237 -3.16 2.14 14.07
C ASN A 237 -4.13 3.08 14.80
N GLY A 238 -4.04 4.39 14.56
CA GLY A 238 -4.87 5.37 15.25
C GLY A 238 -4.50 5.51 16.72
N ARG A 239 -3.21 5.34 17.05
CA ARG A 239 -2.63 5.43 18.40
C ARG A 239 -3.16 4.35 19.35
N LYS A 240 -3.53 3.19 18.78
CA LYS A 240 -4.02 2.01 19.50
C LYS A 240 -2.90 1.01 19.72
N ASP A 241 -2.86 0.42 20.91
CA ASP A 241 -1.98 -0.71 21.21
C ASP A 241 -2.57 -2.00 20.64
N ILE A 242 -1.99 -2.45 19.54
CA ILE A 242 -2.37 -3.69 18.87
C ILE A 242 -1.84 -4.89 19.65
N LYS A 243 -2.75 -5.82 20.01
CA LYS A 243 -2.37 -7.08 20.68
C LYS A 243 -1.46 -7.91 19.77
N ASP A 244 -0.45 -8.56 20.36
CA ASP A 244 0.52 -9.37 19.62
C ASP A 244 -0.14 -10.51 18.81
N GLU A 245 -1.22 -11.10 19.31
CA GLU A 245 -2.01 -12.11 18.57
C GLU A 245 -2.58 -11.57 17.25
N ILE A 246 -2.99 -10.29 17.21
CA ILE A 246 -3.49 -9.63 16.00
C ILE A 246 -2.36 -9.39 15.01
N VAL A 247 -1.21 -8.90 15.49
CA VAL A 247 -0.01 -8.73 14.66
C VAL A 247 0.38 -10.06 13.99
N ASN A 248 0.39 -11.14 14.77
CA ASN A 248 0.76 -12.47 14.29
C ASN A 248 -0.22 -13.00 13.25
N ALA A 249 -1.52 -12.86 13.52
CA ALA A 249 -2.55 -13.32 12.60
C ALA A 249 -2.55 -12.52 11.29
N ALA A 250 -2.35 -11.20 11.35
CA ALA A 250 -2.27 -10.34 10.17
C ALA A 250 -1.04 -10.68 9.31
N CYS A 251 0.15 -10.84 9.91
CA CYS A 251 1.36 -11.26 9.19
C CYS A 251 1.20 -12.65 8.55
N THR A 252 0.50 -13.58 9.23
CA THR A 252 0.22 -14.91 8.70
C THR A 252 -0.73 -14.83 7.50
N ALA A 253 -1.81 -14.05 7.60
CA ALA A 253 -2.76 -13.87 6.50
C ALA A 253 -2.10 -13.20 5.28
N LEU A 254 -1.21 -12.21 5.49
CA LEU A 254 -0.44 -11.65 4.38
C LEU A 254 0.46 -12.70 3.72
N ALA A 255 1.15 -13.53 4.51
CA ALA A 255 1.99 -14.61 3.99
C ALA A 255 1.19 -15.63 3.18
N GLU A 256 0.00 -16.01 3.64
CA GLU A 256 -0.89 -16.93 2.91
C GLU A 256 -1.44 -16.33 1.61
N PHE A 257 -1.68 -15.01 1.61
CA PHE A 257 -2.14 -14.31 0.42
C PHE A 257 -1.07 -14.24 -0.67
N VAL A 258 0.20 -14.03 -0.29
CA VAL A 258 1.27 -13.72 -1.26
C VAL A 258 2.05 -14.92 -1.78
N ILE A 259 2.05 -16.08 -1.10
CA ILE A 259 2.88 -17.25 -1.49
C ILE A 259 2.29 -18.63 -1.22
#